data_AF-A0A946TYN7-F1
#
_entry.id   AF-A0A946TYN7-F1
#
_cell.length_a   1.000
_cell.length_b   1.000
_cell.length_c   1.000
_cell.angle_alpha   90.00
_cell.angle_beta   90.00
_cell.angle_gamma   90.00
#
_symmetry.space_group_name_H-M   'P 1'
#
loop_
_entity.id
_entity.type
_entity.pdbx_description
1 polymer ?
#
loop_
_entity_poly.entity_id
_entity_poly.type
_entity_poly.pdbx_seq_one_letter_code
_entity_poly.pdbx_strand_id
1 'polypeptide(L)'
;CANNCPYKARRFNFFDYNKRPLDQFYKGPLSDKDKTGVAPSLKLQKNPNVTVRMRGVMEKCTYCVQRIQEAKINQKRKAKDSNDVKVPDGAIKVACQSACPCDAIVFGDKSDPESRVSKVKASPRNYEMLKYLGLRARTTYLARIKNPNMKMPDADQVGTVSKKIH
;
A
#
# COMPACT_ATOMS: atom_id res chain seq x y z
N CYS A 1 12.51 -8.90 11.59
CA CYS A 1 12.03 -8.54 10.22
C CYS A 1 11.88 -7.02 9.99
N ALA A 2 11.55 -6.20 11.00
CA ALA A 2 11.56 -4.73 10.87
C ALA A 2 12.98 -4.16 10.64
N ASN A 3 13.97 -4.65 11.40
CA ASN A 3 15.33 -4.11 11.39
C ASN A 3 15.98 -4.17 10.00
N ASN A 4 15.86 -5.32 9.33
CA ASN A 4 16.43 -5.52 8.00
C ASN A 4 15.60 -4.91 6.86
N CYS A 5 14.44 -4.29 7.13
CA CYS A 5 13.69 -3.58 6.10
C CYS A 5 14.28 -2.17 5.95
N PRO A 6 14.91 -1.84 4.82
CA PRO A 6 15.57 -0.54 4.65
C PRO A 6 14.58 0.62 4.68
N TYR A 7 13.33 0.37 4.25
CA TYR A 7 12.25 1.35 4.28
C TYR A 7 11.56 1.48 5.65
N LYS A 8 11.88 0.63 6.62
CA LYS A 8 11.16 0.51 7.91
C LYS A 8 9.63 0.47 7.76
N ALA A 9 9.13 -0.10 6.66
CA ALA A 9 7.72 -0.14 6.30
C ALA A 9 6.94 -1.27 6.99
N ARG A 10 7.50 -1.86 8.04
CA ARG A 10 6.84 -2.88 8.86
C ARG A 10 6.50 -2.29 10.21
N ARG A 11 5.26 -2.51 10.68
CA ARG A 11 4.76 -2.00 11.96
C ARG A 11 4.52 -3.16 12.90
N PHE A 12 4.89 -3.02 14.17
CA PHE A 12 4.69 -4.05 15.17
C PHE A 12 3.55 -3.65 16.10
N ASN A 13 2.65 -4.59 16.39
CA ASN A 13 1.60 -4.39 17.37
C ASN A 13 2.16 -4.66 18.77
N PHE A 14 2.69 -3.64 19.44
CA PHE A 14 3.18 -3.77 20.82
C PHE A 14 2.05 -4.07 21.81
N PHE A 15 0.93 -3.38 21.65
CA PHE A 15 -0.27 -3.53 22.47
C PHE A 15 -1.44 -4.07 21.66
N ASP A 16 -2.51 -4.47 22.36
CA ASP A 16 -3.75 -4.90 21.71
C ASP A 16 -4.61 -3.68 21.33
N TYR A 17 -4.24 -3.04 20.22
CA TYR A 17 -4.95 -1.86 19.69
C TYR A 17 -6.40 -2.13 19.29
N ASN A 18 -6.82 -3.40 19.20
CA ASN A 18 -8.13 -3.79 18.69
C ASN A 18 -9.16 -4.08 19.78
N LYS A 19 -8.70 -4.38 21.01
CA LYS A 19 -9.55 -4.73 22.15
C LYS A 19 -9.35 -3.81 23.36
N ARG A 20 -8.61 -2.71 23.22
CA ARG A 20 -8.33 -1.79 24.32
C ARG A 20 -8.31 -0.34 23.86
N PRO A 21 -8.86 0.58 24.66
CA PRO A 21 -8.71 1.99 24.42
C PRO A 21 -7.26 2.42 24.70
N LEU A 22 -6.84 3.53 24.08
CA LEU A 22 -5.45 4.00 24.06
C LEU A 22 -4.94 4.50 25.43
N ASP A 23 -5.81 4.60 26.41
CA ASP A 23 -5.52 5.03 27.79
C ASP A 23 -5.20 3.86 28.73
N GLN A 24 -5.45 2.60 28.34
CA GLN A 24 -5.42 1.44 29.24
C GLN A 24 -4.61 0.25 28.71
N PHE A 25 -3.42 0.52 28.16
CA PHE A 25 -2.58 -0.50 27.53
C PHE A 25 -2.07 -1.60 28.48
N TYR A 26 -1.84 -1.28 29.76
CA TYR A 26 -1.20 -2.17 30.74
C TYR A 26 -2.12 -3.23 31.36
N LYS A 27 -3.43 -3.16 31.14
CA LYS A 27 -4.38 -4.11 31.74
C LYS A 27 -4.12 -5.54 31.22
N GLY A 28 -4.18 -6.55 32.07
CA GLY A 28 -3.96 -7.96 31.69
C GLY A 28 -5.13 -8.56 30.89
N PRO A 29 -4.98 -9.76 30.31
CA PRO A 29 -6.09 -10.51 29.69
C PRO A 29 -7.21 -10.89 30.67
N LEU A 30 -6.94 -10.82 31.98
CA LEU A 30 -7.87 -11.07 33.08
C LEU A 30 -8.68 -9.82 33.50
N SER A 31 -8.43 -8.66 32.89
CA SER A 31 -9.23 -7.46 33.14
C SER A 31 -10.65 -7.62 32.58
N ASP A 32 -11.65 -7.06 33.26
CA ASP A 32 -13.08 -7.15 32.92
C ASP A 32 -13.34 -7.14 31.41
N LYS A 33 -13.97 -8.19 30.89
CA LYS A 33 -14.29 -8.37 29.46
C LYS A 33 -15.18 -7.24 28.92
N ASP A 34 -16.04 -6.70 29.77
CA ASP A 34 -16.92 -5.57 29.46
C ASP A 34 -16.17 -4.23 29.36
N LYS A 35 -14.95 -4.16 29.92
CA LYS A 35 -14.02 -3.02 29.81
C LYS A 35 -12.99 -3.21 28.69
N THR A 36 -13.25 -4.08 27.72
CA THR A 36 -12.48 -4.07 26.46
C THR A 36 -12.62 -2.73 25.71
N GLY A 37 -13.53 -1.84 26.14
CA GLY A 37 -13.53 -0.41 25.79
C GLY A 37 -13.75 -0.10 24.30
N VAL A 38 -13.94 -1.12 23.48
CA VAL A 38 -14.23 -0.98 22.05
C VAL A 38 -15.69 -1.34 21.85
N ALA A 39 -16.50 -0.33 21.56
CA ALA A 39 -17.93 -0.52 21.34
C ALA A 39 -18.17 -1.57 20.23
N PRO A 40 -19.22 -2.41 20.34
CA PRO A 40 -19.56 -3.41 19.32
C PRO A 40 -19.68 -2.80 17.91
N SER A 41 -20.09 -1.54 17.81
CA SER A 41 -20.15 -0.77 16.56
C SER A 41 -18.80 -0.67 15.85
N LEU A 42 -17.68 -0.52 16.57
CA LEU A 42 -16.34 -0.49 15.96
C LEU A 42 -15.95 -1.84 15.34
N LYS A 43 -16.55 -2.95 15.75
CA LYS A 43 -16.31 -4.25 15.10
C LYS A 43 -16.92 -4.29 13.70
N LEU A 44 -18.07 -3.62 13.51
CA LEU A 44 -18.76 -3.53 12.21
C LEU A 44 -18.00 -2.68 11.18
N GLN A 45 -17.17 -1.75 11.63
CA GLN A 45 -16.29 -0.96 10.75
C GLN A 45 -15.17 -1.82 10.12
N LYS A 46 -14.80 -2.95 10.74
CA LYS A 46 -13.65 -3.74 10.31
C LYS A 46 -14.00 -4.58 9.08
N ASN A 47 -13.07 -4.65 8.13
CA ASN A 47 -13.24 -5.45 6.93
C ASN A 47 -13.17 -6.95 7.29
N PRO A 48 -14.19 -7.76 6.95
CA PRO A 48 -14.20 -9.20 7.27
C PRO A 48 -13.12 -10.00 6.52
N ASN A 49 -12.67 -9.50 5.36
CA ASN A 49 -11.67 -10.18 4.53
C ASN A 49 -10.21 -9.86 4.95
N VAL A 50 -10.02 -9.11 6.04
CA VAL A 50 -8.69 -8.77 6.57
C VAL A 50 -8.60 -9.21 8.02
N THR A 51 -7.50 -9.86 8.37
CA THR A 51 -7.28 -10.33 9.73
C THR A 51 -7.11 -9.16 10.70
N VAL A 52 -7.93 -9.13 11.73
CA VAL A 52 -7.79 -8.22 12.87
C VAL A 52 -6.70 -8.78 13.78
N ARG A 53 -5.51 -8.22 13.72
CA ARG A 53 -4.33 -8.78 14.40
C ARG A 53 -4.32 -8.41 15.88
N MET A 54 -3.78 -9.33 16.69
CA MET A 54 -3.54 -9.16 18.12
C MET A 54 -2.17 -8.52 18.39
N ARG A 55 -1.86 -8.29 19.67
CA ARG A 55 -0.51 -7.90 20.12
C ARG A 55 0.55 -8.93 19.71
N GLY A 56 1.79 -8.50 19.53
CA GLY A 56 2.91 -9.37 19.19
C GLY A 56 3.01 -9.72 17.70
N VAL A 57 2.19 -9.13 16.83
CA VAL A 57 2.17 -9.44 15.39
C VAL A 57 2.76 -8.30 14.58
N MET A 58 3.54 -8.67 13.55
CA MET A 58 4.10 -7.74 12.57
C MET A 58 3.13 -7.51 11.40
N GLU A 59 3.02 -6.25 10.99
CA GLU A 59 2.20 -5.78 9.91
C GLU A 59 3.04 -5.10 8.83
N LYS A 60 2.53 -5.08 7.60
CA LYS A 60 3.07 -4.32 6.47
C LYS A 60 1.98 -4.07 5.44
N CYS A 61 2.25 -3.20 4.47
CA CYS A 61 1.44 -3.14 3.26
C CYS A 61 1.52 -4.48 2.51
N THR A 62 0.35 -5.09 2.27
CA THR A 62 0.19 -6.35 1.54
C THR A 62 -0.35 -6.13 0.12
N TYR A 63 -0.34 -4.88 -0.36
CA TYR A 63 -0.99 -4.46 -1.61
C TYR A 63 -2.46 -4.90 -1.70
N CYS A 64 -3.17 -4.82 -0.57
CA CYS A 64 -4.56 -5.23 -0.46
C CYS A 64 -4.80 -6.65 -1.01
N VAL A 65 -4.01 -7.62 -0.53
CA VAL A 65 -4.11 -9.03 -0.98
C VAL A 65 -5.54 -9.57 -0.95
N GLN A 66 -6.38 -9.10 -0.02
CA GLN A 66 -7.79 -9.44 0.04
C GLN A 66 -8.55 -9.08 -1.25
N ARG A 67 -8.31 -7.87 -1.81
CA ARG A 67 -8.92 -7.44 -3.08
C ARG A 67 -8.33 -8.19 -4.27
N ILE A 68 -7.04 -8.52 -4.23
CA ILE A 68 -6.37 -9.31 -5.28
C ILE A 68 -6.97 -10.71 -5.35
N GLN A 69 -7.12 -11.39 -4.20
CA GLN A 69 -7.66 -12.74 -4.17
C GLN A 69 -9.13 -12.76 -4.55
N GLU A 70 -9.93 -11.82 -4.06
CA GLU A 70 -11.32 -11.68 -4.45
C GLU A 70 -11.48 -11.51 -5.98
N ALA A 71 -10.72 -10.62 -6.59
CA ALA A 71 -10.74 -10.43 -8.04
C ALA A 71 -10.28 -11.68 -8.82
N LYS A 72 -9.23 -12.36 -8.36
CA LYS A 72 -8.76 -13.62 -8.96
C LYS A 72 -9.81 -14.73 -8.86
N ILE A 73 -10.46 -14.87 -7.71
CA ILE A 73 -11.51 -15.86 -7.49
C ILE A 73 -12.70 -15.53 -8.39
N ASN A 74 -13.13 -14.27 -8.48
CA ASN A 74 -14.23 -13.85 -9.33
C ASN A 74 -13.92 -14.08 -10.82
N GLN A 75 -12.70 -13.80 -11.27
CA GLN A 75 -12.29 -14.09 -12.65
C GLN A 75 -12.28 -15.60 -12.93
N LYS A 76 -11.71 -16.42 -12.03
CA LYS A 76 -11.74 -17.88 -12.16
C LYS A 76 -13.17 -18.43 -12.23
N ARG A 77 -14.08 -17.88 -11.42
CA ARG A 77 -15.51 -18.25 -11.46
C ARG A 77 -16.17 -17.92 -12.80
N LYS A 78 -15.81 -16.79 -13.42
CA LYS A 78 -16.30 -16.43 -14.76
C LYS A 78 -15.70 -17.31 -15.85
N ALA A 79 -14.41 -17.62 -15.75
CA ALA A 79 -13.69 -18.45 -16.70
C ALA A 79 -14.23 -19.88 -16.78
N LYS A 80 -14.74 -20.44 -15.66
CA LYS A 80 -15.19 -21.85 -15.58
C LYS A 80 -14.09 -22.79 -16.11
N ASP A 81 -14.40 -23.54 -17.19
CA ASP A 81 -13.49 -24.48 -17.84
C ASP A 81 -12.64 -23.84 -18.96
N SER A 82 -12.82 -22.54 -19.22
CA SER A 82 -11.99 -21.82 -20.19
C SER A 82 -10.64 -21.45 -19.59
N ASN A 83 -9.64 -21.26 -20.46
CA ASN A 83 -8.30 -20.83 -20.07
C ASN A 83 -8.21 -19.32 -19.76
N ASP A 84 -9.32 -18.57 -19.77
CA ASP A 84 -9.34 -17.11 -19.52
C ASP A 84 -9.29 -16.75 -18.02
N VAL A 85 -8.20 -17.15 -17.36
CA VAL A 85 -7.99 -16.95 -15.92
C VAL A 85 -7.34 -15.59 -15.62
N LYS A 86 -6.90 -14.85 -16.65
CA LYS A 86 -6.17 -13.60 -16.49
C LYS A 86 -7.13 -12.51 -16.04
N VAL A 87 -6.79 -11.83 -14.95
CA VAL A 87 -7.60 -10.72 -14.45
C VAL A 87 -7.34 -9.50 -15.35
N PRO A 88 -8.39 -8.87 -15.91
CA PRO A 88 -8.22 -7.71 -16.76
C PRO A 88 -7.67 -6.51 -15.97
N ASP A 89 -6.93 -5.63 -16.66
CA ASP A 89 -6.39 -4.42 -16.03
C ASP A 89 -7.53 -3.52 -15.50
N GLY A 90 -7.29 -2.86 -14.36
CA GLY A 90 -8.29 -2.02 -13.69
C GLY A 90 -9.37 -2.77 -12.90
N ALA A 91 -9.51 -4.10 -13.03
CA ALA A 91 -10.43 -4.88 -12.19
C ALA A 91 -9.98 -4.93 -10.72
N ILE A 92 -8.68 -4.82 -10.46
CA ILE A 92 -8.12 -4.71 -9.11
C ILE A 92 -7.75 -3.25 -8.85
N LYS A 93 -8.51 -2.59 -7.96
CA LYS A 93 -8.13 -1.29 -7.39
C LYS A 93 -7.79 -1.45 -5.92
N VAL A 94 -6.55 -1.16 -5.55
CA VAL A 94 -6.11 -1.20 -4.15
C VAL A 94 -6.69 -0.01 -3.37
N ALA A 95 -6.80 -0.13 -2.04
CA ALA A 95 -7.48 0.87 -1.21
C ALA A 95 -6.87 2.28 -1.35
N CYS A 96 -5.53 2.36 -1.32
CA CYS A 96 -4.82 3.64 -1.46
C CYS A 96 -4.93 4.24 -2.88
N GLN A 97 -5.07 3.41 -3.92
CA GLN A 97 -5.33 3.88 -5.28
C GLN A 97 -6.76 4.43 -5.40
N SER A 98 -7.76 3.71 -4.88
CA SER A 98 -9.16 4.16 -4.93
C SER A 98 -9.42 5.40 -4.08
N ALA A 99 -8.65 5.61 -3.01
CA ALA A 99 -8.80 6.76 -2.13
C ALA A 99 -8.05 8.01 -2.62
N CYS A 100 -7.13 7.87 -3.58
CA CYS A 100 -6.33 9.00 -4.06
C CYS A 100 -7.09 9.76 -5.16
N PRO A 101 -7.54 11.00 -4.94
CA PRO A 101 -8.26 11.76 -5.96
C PRO A 101 -7.35 12.19 -7.12
N CYS A 102 -6.05 12.26 -6.88
CA CYS A 102 -5.05 12.68 -7.88
C CYS A 102 -4.52 11.53 -8.74
N ASP A 103 -5.04 10.31 -8.60
CA ASP A 103 -4.57 9.12 -9.33
C ASP A 103 -3.04 8.87 -9.23
N ALA A 104 -2.43 9.29 -8.13
CA ALA A 104 -0.97 9.23 -7.96
C ALA A 104 -0.44 7.80 -7.84
N ILE A 105 -1.28 6.86 -7.42
CA ILE A 105 -0.91 5.45 -7.20
C ILE A 105 -1.57 4.62 -8.30
N VAL A 106 -0.76 3.95 -9.11
CA VAL A 106 -1.24 3.01 -10.12
C VAL A 106 -0.82 1.60 -9.72
N PHE A 107 -1.80 0.72 -9.57
CA PHE A 107 -1.60 -0.71 -9.30
C PHE A 107 -2.14 -1.54 -10.45
N GLY A 108 -1.51 -2.68 -10.73
CA GLY A 108 -1.78 -3.50 -11.90
C GLY A 108 -0.71 -4.57 -12.13
N ASP A 109 -0.88 -5.35 -13.19
CA ASP A 109 0.02 -6.44 -13.56
C ASP A 109 1.24 -5.92 -14.35
N LYS A 110 2.45 -6.20 -13.86
CA LYS A 110 3.70 -5.84 -14.55
C LYS A 110 4.02 -6.80 -15.72
N SER A 111 3.48 -8.02 -15.70
CA SER A 111 3.75 -9.01 -16.74
C SER A 111 3.05 -8.69 -18.06
N ASP A 112 1.97 -7.91 -17.99
CA ASP A 112 1.24 -7.40 -19.15
C ASP A 112 1.88 -6.09 -19.67
N PRO A 113 2.42 -6.06 -20.90
CA PRO A 113 3.00 -4.85 -21.49
C PRO A 113 1.98 -3.72 -21.67
N GLU A 114 0.71 -4.07 -21.89
CA GLU A 114 -0.34 -3.08 -22.19
C GLU A 114 -0.95 -2.45 -20.94
N SER A 115 -0.64 -2.98 -19.75
CA SER A 115 -1.19 -2.46 -18.49
C SER A 115 -0.74 -1.03 -18.21
N ARG A 116 -1.59 -0.29 -17.48
CA ARG A 116 -1.27 1.08 -17.07
C ARG A 116 0.04 1.12 -16.25
N VAL A 117 0.32 0.11 -15.43
CA VAL A 117 1.55 0.04 -14.63
C VAL A 117 2.79 -0.13 -15.49
N SER A 118 2.75 -1.00 -16.50
CA SER A 118 3.89 -1.23 -17.39
C SER A 118 4.24 0.04 -18.17
N LYS A 119 3.23 0.73 -18.71
CA LYS A 119 3.38 2.03 -19.40
C LYS A 119 3.94 3.12 -18.48
N VAL A 120 3.44 3.23 -17.25
CA VAL A 120 3.93 4.21 -16.27
C VAL A 120 5.38 3.91 -15.86
N LYS A 121 5.74 2.64 -15.70
CA LYS A 121 7.12 2.24 -15.35
C LYS A 121 8.13 2.44 -16.47
N ALA A 122 7.70 2.44 -17.72
CA ALA A 122 8.53 2.76 -18.87
C ALA A 122 8.88 4.26 -18.96
N SER A 123 8.19 5.13 -18.20
CA SER A 123 8.50 6.55 -18.17
C SER A 123 9.94 6.84 -17.75
N PRO A 124 10.65 7.79 -18.39
CA PRO A 124 12.01 8.18 -17.99
C PRO A 124 12.09 8.82 -16.59
N ARG A 125 10.93 9.13 -15.99
CA ARG A 125 10.82 9.66 -14.62
C ARG A 125 10.82 8.56 -13.57
N ASN A 126 10.69 7.30 -13.98
CA ASN A 126 10.60 6.18 -13.05
C ASN A 126 11.95 5.93 -12.38
N TYR A 127 11.94 5.82 -11.05
CA TYR A 127 13.12 5.46 -10.27
C TYR A 127 12.78 4.47 -9.16
N GLU A 128 13.76 3.63 -8.84
CA GLU A 128 13.70 2.71 -7.71
C GLU A 128 14.31 3.39 -6.49
N MET A 129 13.57 3.43 -5.39
CA MET A 129 14.08 3.95 -4.13
C MET A 129 15.17 3.03 -3.59
N LEU A 130 16.29 3.58 -3.13
CA LEU A 130 17.45 2.81 -2.61
C LEU A 130 17.95 1.72 -3.59
N LYS A 131 17.98 2.02 -4.90
CA LYS A 131 18.36 1.08 -5.96
C LYS A 131 19.73 0.43 -5.72
N TYR A 132 20.69 1.18 -5.15
CA TYR A 132 22.05 0.72 -4.86
C TYR A 132 22.10 -0.50 -3.92
N LEU A 133 21.06 -0.73 -3.11
CA LEU A 133 20.95 -1.91 -2.24
C LEU A 133 20.50 -3.19 -2.98
N GLY A 134 20.18 -3.12 -4.28
CA GLY A 134 19.80 -4.30 -5.06
C GLY A 134 18.45 -4.93 -4.67
N LEU A 135 17.56 -4.18 -4.00
CA LEU A 135 16.31 -4.70 -3.41
C LEU A 135 15.26 -5.17 -4.43
N ARG A 136 15.38 -4.74 -5.70
CA ARG A 136 14.43 -5.01 -6.80
C ARG A 136 12.98 -4.80 -6.37
N ALA A 137 12.71 -3.62 -5.79
CA ALA A 137 11.41 -3.29 -5.24
C ALA A 137 10.31 -3.30 -6.31
N ARG A 138 9.15 -3.89 -6.00
CA ARG A 138 8.01 -3.93 -6.94
C ARG A 138 7.31 -2.58 -7.10
N THR A 139 7.38 -1.72 -6.09
CA THR A 139 6.87 -0.34 -6.16
C THR A 139 8.00 0.59 -6.50
N THR A 140 7.78 1.38 -7.53
CA THR A 140 8.71 2.39 -8.03
C THR A 140 7.99 3.73 -8.05
N TYR A 141 8.73 4.82 -8.08
CA TYR A 141 8.18 6.16 -7.97
C TYR A 141 8.49 6.97 -9.21
N LEU A 142 7.63 7.93 -9.53
CA LEU A 142 7.91 8.91 -10.56
C LEU A 142 8.56 10.14 -9.92
N ALA A 143 9.64 10.63 -10.53
CA ALA A 143 10.28 11.86 -10.11
C ALA A 143 9.30 13.03 -10.16
N ARG A 144 9.30 13.87 -9.12
CA ARG A 144 8.53 15.12 -9.11
C ARG A 144 9.21 16.10 -10.08
N ILE A 145 8.43 16.59 -11.04
CA ILE A 145 8.83 17.70 -11.91
C ILE A 145 8.18 18.95 -11.35
N LYS A 146 9.00 19.99 -11.14
CA LYS A 146 8.51 21.32 -10.78
C LYS A 146 8.64 22.20 -12.03
N ASN A 147 7.62 23.00 -12.32
CA ASN A 147 7.63 23.96 -13.42
C ASN A 147 7.72 25.38 -12.85
N PRO A 148 8.92 25.85 -12.43
CA PRO A 148 9.08 27.19 -11.89
C PRO A 148 8.88 28.24 -12.99
N ASN A 149 8.29 29.38 -12.63
CA ASN A 149 8.17 30.52 -13.52
C ASN A 149 9.51 31.25 -13.60
N MET A 150 10.08 31.41 -14.81
CA MET A 150 11.37 32.08 -15.04
C MET A 150 11.43 33.53 -14.56
N LYS A 151 10.28 34.20 -14.39
CA LYS A 151 10.20 35.58 -13.88
C LYS A 151 10.32 35.69 -12.36
N MET A 152 10.32 34.57 -11.62
CA MET A 152 10.47 34.60 -10.17
C MET A 152 11.95 34.73 -9.77
N PRO A 153 12.28 35.59 -8.78
CA PRO A 153 13.67 35.85 -8.38
C PRO A 153 14.45 34.63 -7.85
N ASP A 154 13.80 33.50 -7.54
CA ASP A 154 14.44 32.25 -7.09
C ASP A 154 14.19 31.05 -8.02
N ALA A 155 13.76 31.29 -9.27
CA ALA A 155 13.38 30.23 -10.20
C ALA A 155 14.51 29.20 -10.45
N ASP A 156 15.76 29.68 -10.51
CA ASP A 156 16.95 28.85 -10.75
C ASP A 156 17.30 27.95 -9.54
N GLN A 157 16.89 28.33 -8.33
CA GLN A 157 17.10 27.54 -7.12
C GLN A 157 16.02 26.47 -6.91
N VAL A 158 14.88 26.59 -7.57
CA VAL A 158 13.84 25.57 -7.55
C VAL A 158 14.25 24.44 -8.48
N GLY A 159 14.87 23.39 -7.92
CA GLY A 159 15.25 22.20 -8.67
C GLY A 159 14.14 21.71 -9.61
N THR A 160 14.36 21.84 -10.91
CA THR A 160 13.40 21.56 -11.99
C THR A 160 13.03 20.08 -12.04
N VAL A 161 13.99 19.22 -11.71
CA VAL A 161 13.80 17.77 -11.59
C VAL A 161 14.69 17.25 -10.45
N SER A 162 14.13 16.43 -9.55
CA SER A 162 14.89 15.71 -8.51
C SER A 162 15.84 14.62 -9.06
N LYS A 163 16.24 14.69 -10.34
CA LYS A 163 17.07 13.68 -11.02
C LYS A 163 18.51 13.67 -10.49
N LYS A 164 19.01 14.79 -9.96
CA LYS A 164 20.35 14.94 -9.37
C LYS A 164 20.49 14.38 -7.93
N ILE A 165 19.72 13.37 -7.54
CA ILE A 165 19.87 12.74 -6.21
C ILE A 165 20.74 11.47 -6.25
N HIS A 166 21.21 11.04 -7.44
CA HIS A 166 22.18 9.96 -7.60
C HIS A 166 23.18 10.30 -8.69
#